data_AF-A0A8H4VJ78-F1
#
_entry.id   AF-A0A8H4VJ78-F1
#
_cell.length_a   1.000
_cell.length_b   1.000
_cell.length_c   1.000
_cell.angle_alpha   90.00
_cell.angle_beta   90.00
_cell.angle_gamma   90.00
#
_symmetry.space_group_name_H-M   'P 1'
#
loop_
_entity.id
_entity.type
_entity.pdbx_description
1 polymer ?
#
loop_
_entity_poly.entity_id
_entity_poly.type
_entity_poly.pdbx_seq_one_letter_code
_entity_poly.pdbx_strand_id
1 'polypeptide(L)'
;MAPTLTSQSAGSNYHQNRLYLRTPGVSNGILHHGKVIRTAGFGYRNVQAKLEPGEHTIFHVASLSKAMTSMAVAALVNEGKFWWNSTVKSLLPEFCQKNLTIQQEATVTDLLAHRLGLTAQNQWLMQEHGRISVLQKETMPIVATLPRVYDFGSEFLYNNWGYCVAAVLIQRVSNLNWGEFLQENIFKPLGITRTTTVRNPEGDNIAKGYIALEDGSPFPNKWPYVSNGTIMSGAAGVQTTVHDLLQLYGAVLKASHDQFQIKTSSTEGSPLKELPTIMASHMSIGDTSTSGQSYRL
;
A
#
# COMPACT_ATOMS: atom_id res chain seq x y z
N MET A 1 30.59 -18.03 1.82
CA MET A 1 29.58 -18.85 2.50
C MET A 1 28.56 -17.91 3.11
N ALA A 2 27.30 -17.95 2.69
CA ALA A 2 26.24 -17.16 3.32
C ALA A 2 25.94 -17.77 4.72
N PRO A 3 25.76 -16.95 5.77
CA PRO A 3 25.48 -17.49 7.10
C PRO A 3 24.12 -18.16 7.12
N THR A 4 24.09 -19.42 7.57
CA THR A 4 22.86 -20.19 7.79
C THR A 4 22.11 -19.57 8.98
N LEU A 5 21.05 -18.82 8.73
CA LEU A 5 20.14 -18.35 9.77
C LEU A 5 19.39 -19.55 10.37
N THR A 6 19.82 -20.00 11.55
CA THR A 6 19.17 -21.11 12.27
C THR A 6 17.84 -20.67 12.89
N SER A 7 16.97 -21.63 13.20
CA SER A 7 15.63 -21.40 13.78
C SER A 7 15.64 -20.57 15.08
N GLN A 8 16.72 -20.68 15.88
CA GLN A 8 16.92 -19.98 17.16
C GLN A 8 17.02 -18.45 17.05
N SER A 9 17.68 -17.90 16.02
CA SER A 9 17.98 -16.45 15.97
C SER A 9 16.77 -15.56 15.68
N ALA A 10 15.71 -16.09 15.03
CA ALA A 10 14.47 -15.33 14.85
C ALA A 10 13.44 -15.58 15.96
N GLY A 11 13.53 -16.72 16.67
CA GLY A 11 12.71 -16.99 17.86
C GLY A 11 13.08 -16.07 19.03
N SER A 12 14.38 -15.78 19.21
CA SER A 12 14.86 -14.79 20.18
C SER A 12 14.34 -13.39 19.89
N ASN A 13 14.28 -13.01 18.61
CA ASN A 13 13.73 -11.72 18.20
C ASN A 13 12.23 -11.61 18.46
N TYR A 14 11.44 -12.68 18.42
CA TYR A 14 10.00 -12.59 18.75
C TYR A 14 9.76 -12.32 20.24
N HIS A 15 10.45 -13.02 21.15
CA HIS A 15 10.27 -12.75 22.59
C HIS A 15 10.66 -11.32 22.95
N GLN A 16 11.73 -10.79 22.34
CA GLN A 16 12.08 -9.38 22.45
C GLN A 16 11.02 -8.48 21.79
N ASN A 17 10.61 -8.76 20.55
CA ASN A 17 9.63 -7.94 19.82
C ASN A 17 8.23 -7.95 20.45
N ARG A 18 7.81 -9.02 21.12
CA ARG A 18 6.54 -9.07 21.88
C ARG A 18 6.61 -8.17 23.11
N LEU A 19 7.76 -8.14 23.79
CA LEU A 19 8.00 -7.26 24.93
C LEU A 19 8.06 -5.78 24.49
N TYR A 20 8.60 -5.49 23.31
CA TYR A 20 8.72 -4.12 22.80
C TYR A 20 7.47 -3.60 22.05
N LEU A 21 6.80 -4.42 21.24
CA LEU A 21 5.71 -3.99 20.36
C LEU A 21 4.30 -4.29 20.91
N ARG A 22 4.20 -5.01 22.04
CA ARG A 22 2.93 -5.36 22.71
C ARG A 22 1.85 -5.90 21.75
N THR A 23 2.30 -6.57 20.68
CA THR A 23 1.44 -7.01 19.59
C THR A 23 0.91 -8.42 19.89
N PRO A 24 -0.43 -8.65 19.85
CA PRO A 24 -1.00 -9.94 20.23
C PRO A 24 -0.65 -11.09 19.28
N GLY A 25 -0.42 -10.84 17.99
CA GLY A 25 0.01 -11.85 17.05
C GLY A 25 0.63 -11.26 15.78
N VAL A 26 1.55 -12.00 15.17
CA VAL A 26 2.29 -11.60 13.97
C VAL A 26 2.54 -12.80 13.06
N SER A 27 2.51 -12.58 11.75
CA SER A 27 3.10 -13.50 10.77
C SER A 27 4.31 -12.83 10.13
N ASN A 28 5.39 -13.59 9.95
CA ASN A 28 6.58 -13.11 9.28
C ASN A 28 7.03 -14.08 8.17
N GLY A 29 7.78 -13.55 7.23
CA GLY A 29 8.33 -14.27 6.09
C GLY A 29 9.66 -13.67 5.68
N ILE A 30 10.59 -14.51 5.25
CA ILE A 30 11.91 -14.11 4.79
C ILE A 30 12.09 -14.63 3.36
N LEU A 31 12.27 -13.69 2.44
CA LEU A 31 12.62 -13.93 1.05
C LEU A 31 14.10 -13.58 0.85
N HIS A 32 14.88 -14.51 0.29
CA HIS A 32 16.29 -14.31 0.02
C HIS A 32 16.65 -14.88 -1.34
N HIS A 33 17.25 -14.07 -2.21
CA HIS A 33 17.59 -14.43 -3.59
C HIS A 33 16.43 -15.09 -4.36
N GLY A 34 15.23 -14.49 -4.25
CA GLY A 34 14.02 -14.97 -4.93
C GLY A 34 13.42 -16.26 -4.36
N LYS A 35 13.95 -16.77 -3.23
CA LYS A 35 13.44 -17.98 -2.56
C LYS A 35 12.92 -17.64 -1.17
N VAL A 36 11.75 -18.18 -0.84
CA VAL A 36 11.24 -18.12 0.53
C VAL A 36 12.08 -19.09 1.36
N ILE A 37 12.80 -18.56 2.34
CA ILE A 37 13.68 -19.35 3.21
C ILE A 37 13.06 -19.61 4.58
N ARG A 38 12.05 -18.82 4.97
CA ARG A 38 11.33 -19.01 6.23
C ARG A 38 9.99 -18.29 6.22
N THR A 39 9.02 -18.89 6.89
CA THR A 39 7.82 -18.24 7.39
C THR A 39 7.58 -18.68 8.83
N ALA A 40 7.00 -17.81 9.66
CA ALA A 40 6.58 -18.17 11.01
C ALA A 40 5.42 -17.29 11.48
N GLY A 41 4.57 -17.88 12.31
CA GLY A 41 3.53 -17.17 13.06
C GLY A 41 3.84 -17.20 14.55
N PHE A 42 3.50 -16.13 15.24
CA PHE A 42 3.67 -16.06 16.69
C PHE A 42 2.51 -15.32 17.36
N GLY A 43 2.13 -15.75 18.57
CA GLY A 43 1.02 -15.18 19.33
C GLY A 43 -0.33 -15.61 18.77
N TYR A 44 -1.31 -14.72 18.75
CA TYR A 44 -2.68 -15.03 18.37
C TYR A 44 -3.24 -14.06 17.32
N ARG A 45 -3.75 -14.60 16.22
CA ARG A 45 -4.60 -13.85 15.27
C ARG A 45 -5.99 -13.57 15.85
N ASN A 46 -6.40 -14.34 16.85
CA ASN A 46 -7.59 -14.09 17.67
C ASN A 46 -7.30 -14.49 19.12
N VAL A 47 -7.09 -13.49 19.98
CA VAL A 47 -6.69 -13.67 21.39
C VAL A 47 -7.75 -14.44 22.19
N GLN A 48 -9.04 -14.11 22.00
CA GLN A 48 -10.14 -14.73 22.75
C GLN A 48 -10.26 -16.22 22.42
N ALA A 49 -10.15 -16.56 21.13
CA ALA A 49 -10.24 -17.94 20.66
C ALA A 49 -8.90 -18.68 20.70
N LYS A 50 -7.81 -18.03 21.14
CA LYS A 50 -6.44 -18.54 21.14
C LYS A 50 -6.01 -19.15 19.80
N LEU A 51 -6.42 -18.54 18.69
CA LEU A 51 -6.03 -19.00 17.35
C LEU A 51 -4.70 -18.38 16.97
N GLU A 52 -3.75 -19.21 16.57
CA GLU A 52 -2.41 -18.78 16.13
C GLU A 52 -2.44 -18.24 14.69
N PRO A 53 -1.59 -17.23 14.37
CA PRO A 53 -1.38 -16.78 13.00
C PRO A 53 -0.46 -17.74 12.24
N GLY A 54 -0.55 -17.73 10.91
CA GLY A 54 0.38 -18.41 10.01
C GLY A 54 0.55 -17.65 8.70
N GLU A 55 1.37 -18.17 7.78
CA GLU A 55 1.72 -17.45 6.54
C GLU A 55 0.51 -17.10 5.65
N HIS A 56 -0.58 -17.86 5.77
CA HIS A 56 -1.84 -17.65 5.03
C HIS A 56 -2.90 -16.86 5.82
N THR A 57 -2.59 -16.40 7.04
CA THR A 57 -3.50 -15.56 7.81
C THR A 57 -3.62 -14.20 7.12
N ILE A 58 -4.86 -13.78 6.88
CA ILE A 58 -5.16 -12.48 6.26
C ILE A 58 -5.04 -11.39 7.31
N PHE A 59 -4.26 -10.36 7.00
CA PHE A 59 -4.13 -9.13 7.78
C PHE A 59 -4.50 -7.93 6.91
N HIS A 60 -5.08 -6.91 7.54
CA HIS A 60 -5.16 -5.59 6.93
C HIS A 60 -3.76 -4.96 6.95
N VAL A 61 -3.22 -4.62 5.78
CA VAL A 61 -1.81 -4.19 5.66
C VAL A 61 -1.64 -2.68 5.53
N ALA A 62 -2.74 -1.93 5.67
CA ALA A 62 -2.76 -0.49 5.65
C ALA A 62 -1.92 0.06 4.48
N SER A 63 -0.94 0.92 4.78
CA SER A 63 -0.16 1.66 3.78
C SER A 63 0.67 0.80 2.82
N LEU A 64 0.85 -0.51 3.05
CA LEU A 64 1.43 -1.38 2.01
C LEU A 64 0.59 -1.36 0.72
N SER A 65 -0.72 -1.07 0.83
CA SER A 65 -1.64 -0.88 -0.30
C SER A 65 -1.13 0.11 -1.35
N LYS A 66 -0.33 1.10 -0.94
CA LYS A 66 0.22 2.14 -1.82
C LYS A 66 1.09 1.57 -2.92
N ALA A 67 1.94 0.60 -2.57
CA ALA A 67 2.80 -0.06 -3.55
C ALA A 67 1.97 -0.75 -4.65
N MET A 68 0.87 -1.43 -4.28
CA MET A 68 -0.03 -2.03 -5.26
C MET A 68 -0.76 -0.99 -6.11
N THR A 69 -1.18 0.14 -5.51
CA THR A 69 -1.75 1.26 -6.27
C THR A 69 -0.75 1.85 -7.26
N SER A 70 0.51 2.04 -6.86
CA SER A 70 1.59 2.48 -7.76
C SER A 70 1.83 1.49 -8.91
N MET A 71 1.78 0.19 -8.64
CA MET A 71 1.85 -0.85 -9.68
C MET A 71 0.68 -0.78 -10.67
N ALA A 72 -0.54 -0.52 -10.20
CA ALA A 72 -1.70 -0.36 -11.07
C ALA A 72 -1.60 0.87 -11.97
N VAL A 73 -1.16 2.01 -11.42
CA VAL A 73 -0.88 3.22 -12.21
C VAL A 73 0.19 2.94 -13.25
N ALA A 74 1.28 2.28 -12.86
CA ALA A 74 2.37 1.92 -13.76
C ALA A 74 1.92 1.03 -14.92
N ALA A 75 1.05 0.05 -14.67
CA ALA A 75 0.46 -0.78 -15.73
C ALA A 75 -0.30 0.07 -16.76
N LEU A 76 -1.15 1.01 -16.29
CA LEU A 76 -1.91 1.91 -17.17
C LEU A 76 -1.01 2.89 -17.95
N VAL A 77 0.09 3.37 -17.35
CA VAL A 77 1.09 4.17 -18.07
C VAL A 77 1.76 3.35 -19.17
N ASN A 78 2.14 2.11 -18.86
CA ASN A 78 2.78 1.21 -19.81
C ASN A 78 1.87 0.84 -20.98
N GLU A 79 0.55 0.74 -20.73
CA GLU A 79 -0.49 0.58 -21.76
C GLU A 79 -0.75 1.85 -22.60
N GLY A 80 -0.07 2.96 -22.30
CA GLY A 80 -0.23 4.23 -23.02
C GLY A 80 -1.54 4.95 -22.73
N LYS A 81 -2.23 4.63 -21.62
CA LYS A 81 -3.50 5.27 -21.26
C LYS A 81 -3.32 6.72 -20.82
N PHE A 82 -2.20 7.00 -20.17
CA PHE A 82 -1.72 8.33 -19.79
C PHE A 82 -0.22 8.25 -19.50
N TRP A 83 0.40 9.38 -19.19
CA TRP A 83 1.83 9.48 -18.90
C TRP A 83 2.09 9.92 -17.46
N TRP A 84 3.27 9.63 -16.93
CA TRP A 84 3.68 10.06 -15.58
C TRP A 84 3.56 11.58 -15.37
N ASN A 85 3.83 12.37 -16.41
CA ASN A 85 3.71 13.82 -16.41
C ASN A 85 2.32 14.33 -16.85
N SER A 86 1.36 13.45 -17.16
CA SER A 86 -0.01 13.87 -17.43
C SER A 86 -0.61 14.54 -16.20
N THR A 87 -1.26 15.68 -16.40
CA THR A 87 -1.82 16.45 -15.30
C THR A 87 -3.09 15.80 -14.77
N VAL A 88 -3.30 15.85 -13.46
CA VAL A 88 -4.53 15.35 -12.81
C VAL A 88 -5.75 16.04 -13.41
N LYS A 89 -5.66 17.33 -13.73
CA LYS A 89 -6.74 18.08 -14.39
C LYS A 89 -7.11 17.53 -15.77
N SER A 90 -6.14 17.08 -16.56
CA SER A 90 -6.42 16.51 -17.88
C SER A 90 -7.15 15.17 -17.80
N LEU A 91 -6.90 14.39 -16.73
CA LEU A 91 -7.45 13.05 -16.55
C LEU A 91 -8.77 13.06 -15.75
N LEU A 92 -8.90 14.01 -14.82
CA LEU A 92 -9.98 14.10 -13.85
C LEU A 92 -10.48 15.56 -13.68
N PRO A 93 -11.03 16.18 -14.75
CA PRO A 93 -11.40 17.61 -14.75
C PRO A 93 -12.46 17.97 -13.71
N GLU A 94 -13.38 17.05 -13.41
CA GLU A 94 -14.46 17.26 -12.44
C GLU A 94 -13.98 17.41 -10.99
N PHE A 95 -12.77 16.90 -10.66
CA PHE A 95 -12.19 17.09 -9.33
C PHE A 95 -11.42 18.40 -9.19
N CYS A 96 -11.33 19.19 -10.25
CA CYS A 96 -10.55 20.42 -10.30
C CYS A 96 -11.41 21.70 -10.35
N GLN A 97 -12.67 21.66 -9.89
CA GLN A 97 -13.62 22.78 -10.12
C GLN A 97 -13.56 23.92 -9.09
N LYS A 98 -12.89 23.77 -7.93
CA LYS A 98 -12.79 24.82 -6.90
C LYS A 98 -11.45 24.75 -6.15
N ASN A 99 -10.62 25.81 -6.23
CA ASN A 99 -9.31 26.03 -5.55
C ASN A 99 -7.98 25.45 -6.14
N LEU A 100 -7.37 26.26 -7.02
CA LEU A 100 -5.98 26.74 -7.19
C LEU A 100 -4.73 26.13 -6.48
N THR A 101 -4.51 24.81 -6.39
CA THR A 101 -3.10 24.32 -6.42
C THR A 101 -2.89 22.94 -7.05
N ILE A 102 -3.70 21.93 -6.72
CA ILE A 102 -3.64 20.61 -7.40
C ILE A 102 -3.98 20.75 -8.89
N GLN A 103 -4.72 21.81 -9.25
CA GLN A 103 -5.44 21.93 -10.51
C GLN A 103 -4.60 22.33 -11.72
N GLN A 104 -3.42 22.94 -11.55
CA GLN A 104 -2.66 23.47 -12.70
C GLN A 104 -1.44 22.63 -13.06
N GLU A 105 -0.76 22.06 -12.07
CA GLU A 105 0.57 21.45 -12.29
C GLU A 105 0.72 20.03 -11.76
N ALA A 106 -0.19 19.55 -10.88
CA ALA A 106 -0.05 18.22 -10.31
C ALA A 106 -0.15 17.15 -11.41
N THR A 107 0.87 16.32 -11.49
CA THR A 107 0.97 15.19 -12.41
C THR A 107 0.66 13.87 -11.69
N VAL A 108 0.58 12.78 -12.46
CA VAL A 108 0.45 11.43 -11.90
C VAL A 108 1.64 11.11 -10.97
N THR A 109 2.86 11.53 -11.31
CA THR A 109 4.02 11.38 -10.43
C THR A 109 3.81 12.08 -9.09
N ASP A 110 3.26 13.29 -9.09
CA ASP A 110 3.02 14.06 -7.86
C ASP A 110 2.07 13.36 -6.89
N LEU A 111 1.05 12.68 -7.42
CA LEU A 111 0.09 11.92 -6.61
C LEU A 111 0.78 10.83 -5.80
N LEU A 112 1.76 10.14 -6.38
CA LEU A 112 2.41 9.00 -5.75
C LEU A 112 3.67 9.42 -4.96
N ALA A 113 4.23 10.61 -5.23
CA ALA A 113 5.51 11.07 -4.70
C ALA A 113 5.42 11.85 -3.37
N HIS A 114 4.25 11.93 -2.74
CA HIS A 114 4.06 12.64 -1.45
C HIS A 114 4.52 14.12 -1.47
N ARG A 115 4.35 14.79 -2.61
CA ARG A 115 4.86 16.16 -2.83
C ARG A 115 3.79 17.19 -3.20
N LEU A 116 2.53 16.86 -2.93
CA LEU A 116 1.38 17.75 -3.18
C LEU A 116 1.31 18.94 -2.20
N GLY A 117 2.00 18.87 -1.05
CA GLY A 117 1.96 19.89 0.01
C GLY A 117 0.63 19.98 0.77
N LEU A 118 -0.35 19.12 0.46
CA LEU A 118 -1.66 19.11 1.09
C LEU A 118 -1.61 18.64 2.54
N THR A 119 -2.50 19.19 3.36
CA THR A 119 -2.74 18.72 4.72
C THR A 119 -3.02 17.19 4.74
N ALA A 120 -2.33 16.46 5.62
CA ALA A 120 -2.41 14.98 5.67
C ALA A 120 -3.60 14.46 6.51
N GLN A 121 -4.34 15.35 7.18
CA GLN A 121 -5.45 15.03 8.07
C GLN A 121 -6.60 14.36 7.31
N ASN A 122 -6.74 13.06 7.53
CA ASN A 122 -7.83 12.21 7.02
C ASN A 122 -8.54 11.46 8.17
N GLN A 123 -8.13 11.65 9.42
CA GLN A 123 -8.67 10.95 10.59
C GLN A 123 -10.15 11.26 10.83
N TRP A 124 -10.66 12.40 10.36
CA TRP A 124 -12.07 12.76 10.42
C TRP A 124 -12.98 11.88 9.52
N LEU A 125 -12.41 11.15 8.56
CA LEU A 125 -13.11 10.08 7.83
C LEU A 125 -13.30 8.83 8.70
N MET A 126 -12.47 8.71 9.74
CA MET A 126 -12.44 7.76 10.84
C MET A 126 -13.68 7.82 11.75
N GLN A 127 -14.78 7.12 11.50
CA GLN A 127 -15.92 7.09 12.43
C GLN A 127 -15.90 5.86 13.35
N GLU A 128 -16.61 5.97 14.49
CA GLU A 128 -16.82 4.85 15.41
C GLU A 128 -17.41 3.62 14.71
N HIS A 129 -17.19 2.45 15.32
CA HIS A 129 -17.67 1.17 14.79
C HIS A 129 -17.14 0.82 13.40
N GLY A 130 -15.99 1.40 13.04
CA GLY A 130 -15.30 1.17 11.79
C GLY A 130 -15.98 1.76 10.56
N ARG A 131 -16.90 2.72 10.73
CA ARG A 131 -17.55 3.39 9.60
C ARG A 131 -16.57 4.37 8.96
N ILE A 132 -16.58 4.41 7.62
CA ILE A 132 -16.01 5.54 6.87
C ILE A 132 -17.17 6.46 6.55
N SER A 133 -17.07 7.71 7.01
CA SER A 133 -18.16 8.68 7.04
C SER A 133 -18.68 9.12 5.68
N VAL A 134 -17.91 8.91 4.60
CA VAL A 134 -18.14 9.60 3.32
C VAL A 134 -17.79 8.67 2.15
N LEU A 135 -18.67 8.58 1.15
CA LEU A 135 -18.40 7.82 -0.08
C LEU A 135 -17.29 8.49 -0.90
N GLN A 136 -16.62 7.70 -1.76
CA GLN A 136 -15.56 8.22 -2.63
C GLN A 136 -16.02 9.44 -3.46
N LYS A 137 -17.22 9.40 -4.03
CA LYS A 137 -17.84 10.48 -4.82
C LYS A 137 -18.07 11.78 -4.03
N GLU A 138 -18.36 11.67 -2.73
CA GLU A 138 -18.67 12.79 -1.84
C GLU A 138 -17.39 13.38 -1.22
N THR A 139 -16.35 12.56 -1.06
CA THR A 139 -15.10 13.00 -0.45
C THR A 139 -14.17 13.67 -1.45
N MET A 140 -14.19 13.25 -2.71
CA MET A 140 -13.23 13.75 -3.70
C MET A 140 -13.29 15.27 -3.90
N PRO A 141 -14.47 15.92 -3.94
CA PRO A 141 -14.55 17.39 -3.95
C PRO A 141 -13.92 18.05 -2.71
N ILE A 142 -13.95 17.39 -1.54
CA ILE A 142 -13.33 17.89 -0.32
C ILE A 142 -11.81 17.86 -0.44
N VAL A 143 -11.25 16.77 -0.97
CA VAL A 143 -9.79 16.62 -1.19
C VAL A 143 -9.24 17.77 -2.03
N ALA A 144 -9.98 18.18 -3.06
CA ALA A 144 -9.61 19.29 -3.93
C ALA A 144 -9.58 20.67 -3.23
N THR A 145 -10.23 20.79 -2.08
CA THR A 145 -10.32 22.03 -1.30
C THR A 145 -9.40 22.06 -0.07
N LEU A 146 -8.64 20.99 0.17
CA LEU A 146 -7.77 20.91 1.34
C LEU A 146 -6.68 21.98 1.29
N PRO A 147 -6.37 22.63 2.43
CA PRO A 147 -5.30 23.60 2.50
C PRO A 147 -3.93 22.95 2.30
N ARG A 148 -2.97 23.76 1.85
CA ARG A 148 -1.56 23.38 1.79
C ARG A 148 -0.85 23.74 3.10
N VAL A 149 0.00 22.82 3.54
CA VAL A 149 0.96 23.03 4.63
C VAL A 149 2.32 23.45 4.05
N TYR A 150 2.64 22.98 2.84
CA TYR A 150 3.85 23.31 2.10
C TYR A 150 3.54 23.72 0.67
N ASP A 151 4.49 24.41 0.04
CA ASP A 151 4.41 24.68 -1.39
C ASP A 151 4.49 23.38 -2.19
N PHE A 152 3.92 23.42 -3.40
CA PHE A 152 3.88 22.24 -4.27
C PHE A 152 5.31 21.85 -4.67
N GLY A 153 5.67 20.58 -4.46
CA GLY A 153 7.00 20.07 -4.75
C GLY A 153 8.12 20.60 -3.85
N SER A 154 7.84 21.43 -2.84
CA SER A 154 8.89 22.03 -2.00
C SER A 154 9.40 21.08 -0.93
N GLU A 155 8.53 20.24 -0.36
CA GLU A 155 8.84 19.33 0.74
C GLU A 155 8.13 17.98 0.60
N PHE A 156 8.77 16.94 1.12
CA PHE A 156 8.13 15.64 1.32
C PHE A 156 7.13 15.72 2.47
N LEU A 157 5.86 15.41 2.19
CA LEU A 157 4.82 15.28 3.21
C LEU A 157 4.03 14.00 2.93
N TYR A 158 4.26 12.97 3.77
CA TYR A 158 3.54 11.71 3.66
C TYR A 158 2.02 11.95 3.68
N ASN A 159 1.35 11.50 2.62
CA ASN A 159 -0.04 11.85 2.39
C ASN A 159 -0.80 10.71 1.69
N ASN A 160 -1.96 10.36 2.23
CA ASN A 160 -2.84 9.34 1.67
C ASN A 160 -3.64 9.86 0.46
N TRP A 161 -3.94 11.15 0.40
CA TRP A 161 -4.86 11.72 -0.58
C TRP A 161 -4.42 11.50 -2.03
N GLY A 162 -3.11 11.58 -2.30
CA GLY A 162 -2.59 11.31 -3.64
C GLY A 162 -2.91 9.89 -4.13
N TYR A 163 -2.81 8.90 -3.24
CA TYR A 163 -3.18 7.50 -3.53
C TYR A 163 -4.69 7.29 -3.61
N CYS A 164 -5.48 8.06 -2.86
CA CYS A 164 -6.94 8.08 -3.00
C CYS A 164 -7.37 8.60 -4.37
N VAL A 165 -6.74 9.68 -4.86
CA VAL A 165 -6.97 10.22 -6.20
C VAL A 165 -6.50 9.24 -7.27
N ALA A 166 -5.35 8.59 -7.08
CA ALA A 166 -4.84 7.56 -7.99
C ALA A 166 -5.80 6.37 -8.15
N ALA A 167 -6.45 5.92 -7.06
CA ALA A 167 -7.47 4.87 -7.14
C ALA A 167 -8.69 5.30 -7.99
N VAL A 168 -9.10 6.57 -7.93
CA VAL A 168 -10.15 7.09 -8.80
C VAL A 168 -9.69 7.24 -10.25
N LEU A 169 -8.44 7.65 -10.46
CA LEU A 169 -7.85 7.68 -11.79
C LEU A 169 -7.85 6.30 -12.45
N ILE A 170 -7.45 5.25 -11.72
CA ILE A 170 -7.50 3.87 -12.18
C ILE A 170 -8.92 3.52 -12.61
N GLN A 171 -9.92 3.87 -11.80
CA GLN A 171 -11.32 3.60 -12.13
C GLN A 171 -11.80 4.34 -13.37
N ARG A 172 -11.45 5.63 -13.52
CA ARG A 172 -11.80 6.43 -14.69
C ARG A 172 -11.24 5.84 -15.97
N VAL A 173 -9.99 5.40 -15.95
CA VAL A 173 -9.26 5.02 -17.16
C VAL A 173 -9.52 3.56 -17.56
N SER A 174 -9.72 2.66 -16.59
CA SER A 174 -9.90 1.24 -16.84
C SER A 174 -11.37 0.78 -16.91
N ASN A 175 -12.31 1.59 -16.41
CA ASN A 175 -13.71 1.19 -16.15
C ASN A 175 -13.87 0.04 -15.13
N LEU A 176 -12.81 -0.37 -14.45
CA LEU A 176 -12.83 -1.30 -13.32
C LEU A 176 -12.64 -0.50 -12.04
N ASN A 177 -13.29 -0.86 -10.93
CA ASN A 177 -12.90 -0.22 -9.67
C ASN A 177 -11.47 -0.61 -9.28
N TRP A 178 -10.84 0.16 -8.39
CA TRP A 178 -9.45 -0.03 -8.00
C TRP A 178 -9.12 -1.46 -7.55
N GLY A 179 -10.01 -2.08 -6.77
CA GLY A 179 -9.84 -3.45 -6.29
C GLY A 179 -9.91 -4.50 -7.40
N GLU A 180 -10.89 -4.37 -8.30
CA GLU A 180 -11.04 -5.22 -9.48
C GLU A 180 -9.83 -5.10 -10.40
N PHE A 181 -9.35 -3.88 -10.65
CA PHE A 181 -8.18 -3.68 -11.48
C PHE A 181 -6.95 -4.41 -10.90
N LEU A 182 -6.71 -4.29 -9.60
CA LEU A 182 -5.64 -5.02 -8.92
C LEU A 182 -5.83 -6.53 -9.03
N GLN A 183 -7.05 -7.02 -8.83
CA GLN A 183 -7.35 -8.44 -8.90
C GLN A 183 -7.06 -9.01 -10.30
N GLU A 184 -7.56 -8.36 -11.35
CA GLU A 184 -7.45 -8.84 -12.74
C GLU A 184 -6.05 -8.66 -13.32
N ASN A 185 -5.39 -7.53 -13.05
CA ASN A 185 -4.18 -7.14 -13.76
C ASN A 185 -2.90 -7.37 -12.97
N ILE A 186 -2.97 -7.52 -11.64
CA ILE A 186 -1.78 -7.72 -10.79
C ILE A 186 -1.85 -9.06 -10.05
N PHE A 187 -2.91 -9.33 -9.30
CA PHE A 187 -2.96 -10.49 -8.42
C PHE A 187 -3.16 -11.80 -9.18
N LYS A 188 -4.17 -11.90 -10.05
CA LYS A 188 -4.41 -13.12 -10.85
C LYS A 188 -3.21 -13.50 -11.72
N PRO A 189 -2.56 -12.59 -12.48
CA PRO A 189 -1.42 -12.96 -13.32
C PRO A 189 -0.20 -13.40 -12.51
N LEU A 190 -0.07 -12.93 -11.26
CA LEU A 190 0.98 -13.40 -10.35
C LEU A 190 0.61 -14.69 -9.62
N GLY A 191 -0.64 -15.17 -9.69
CA GLY A 191 -1.13 -16.34 -8.93
C GLY A 191 -1.39 -16.03 -7.45
N ILE A 192 -1.65 -14.78 -7.11
CA ILE A 192 -1.96 -14.31 -5.75
C ILE A 192 -3.46 -14.53 -5.48
N THR A 193 -3.79 -15.34 -4.47
CA THR A 193 -5.16 -15.87 -4.28
C THR A 193 -5.83 -15.47 -2.97
N ARG A 194 -5.08 -15.03 -1.95
CA ARG A 194 -5.63 -14.64 -0.63
C ARG A 194 -5.54 -13.15 -0.35
N THR A 195 -5.04 -12.37 -1.30
CA THR A 195 -5.04 -10.91 -1.28
C THR A 195 -6.38 -10.42 -1.79
N THR A 196 -7.01 -9.53 -1.03
CA THR A 196 -8.32 -8.98 -1.36
C THR A 196 -8.42 -7.53 -0.95
N THR A 197 -9.27 -6.81 -1.67
CA THR A 197 -9.67 -5.44 -1.35
C THR A 197 -11.13 -5.38 -0.89
N VAL A 198 -11.78 -6.53 -0.74
CA VAL A 198 -13.17 -6.61 -0.28
C VAL A 198 -13.23 -6.33 1.22
N ARG A 199 -14.32 -5.69 1.66
CA ARG A 199 -14.53 -5.28 3.05
C ARG A 199 -14.48 -6.45 4.03
N ASN A 200 -15.23 -7.50 3.74
CA ASN A 200 -15.32 -8.70 4.56
C ASN A 200 -14.83 -9.88 3.71
N PRO A 201 -13.56 -10.29 3.84
CA PRO A 201 -13.10 -11.51 3.21
C PRO A 201 -13.91 -12.69 3.76
N GLU A 202 -14.28 -13.63 2.91
CA GLU A 202 -14.87 -14.89 3.37
C GLU A 202 -13.81 -15.79 4.02
N GLY A 203 -14.24 -16.60 4.99
CA GLY A 203 -13.41 -17.63 5.62
C GLY A 203 -12.99 -17.33 7.06
N ASP A 204 -12.28 -18.30 7.65
CA ASP A 204 -11.98 -18.37 9.07
C ASP A 204 -10.53 -17.99 9.42
N ASN A 205 -9.65 -17.78 8.43
CA ASN A 205 -8.23 -17.46 8.60
C ASN A 205 -7.90 -15.97 8.44
N ILE A 206 -8.61 -15.12 9.18
CA ILE A 206 -8.47 -13.67 9.19
C ILE A 206 -8.06 -13.23 10.60
N ALA A 207 -7.09 -12.32 10.70
CA ALA A 207 -6.66 -11.75 11.98
C ALA A 207 -7.63 -10.67 12.46
N LYS A 208 -7.91 -10.67 13.76
CA LYS A 208 -8.61 -9.56 14.43
C LYS A 208 -7.64 -8.42 14.70
N GLY A 209 -8.11 -7.19 14.52
CA GLY A 209 -7.39 -5.99 14.91
C GLY A 209 -7.40 -5.80 16.42
N TYR A 210 -6.24 -5.42 16.98
CA TYR A 210 -6.10 -5.08 18.39
C TYR A 210 -5.28 -3.81 18.53
N ILE A 211 -5.57 -3.02 19.55
CA ILE A 211 -4.67 -1.98 20.07
C ILE A 211 -4.08 -2.47 21.39
N ALA A 212 -2.83 -2.15 21.65
CA ALA A 212 -2.23 -2.39 22.96
C ALA A 212 -2.66 -1.28 23.91
N LEU A 213 -3.18 -1.65 25.08
CA LEU A 213 -3.42 -0.70 26.18
C LEU A 213 -2.10 -0.34 26.88
N GLU A 214 -2.18 0.61 27.82
CA GLU A 214 -1.02 1.08 28.59
C GLU A 214 -0.37 -0.05 29.43
N ASP A 215 -1.14 -1.04 29.85
CA ASP A 215 -0.65 -2.25 30.53
C ASP A 215 -0.13 -3.33 29.55
N GLY A 216 -0.21 -3.08 28.24
CA GLY A 216 0.19 -4.00 27.17
C GLY A 216 -0.85 -5.08 26.87
N SER A 217 -2.01 -5.07 27.52
CA SER A 217 -3.10 -5.98 27.19
C SER A 217 -3.72 -5.63 25.82
N PRO A 218 -4.12 -6.65 25.04
CA PRO A 218 -4.72 -6.42 23.73
C PRO A 218 -6.21 -6.07 23.87
N PHE A 219 -6.61 -4.89 23.42
CA PHE A 219 -8.00 -4.49 23.33
C PHE A 219 -8.50 -4.65 21.89
N PRO A 220 -9.60 -5.39 21.64
CA PRO A 220 -10.15 -5.56 20.30
C PRO A 220 -10.48 -4.20 19.67
N ASN A 221 -9.88 -3.92 18.52
CA ASN A 221 -10.15 -2.71 17.77
C ASN A 221 -10.92 -3.05 16.50
N LYS A 222 -12.09 -2.44 16.34
CA LYS A 222 -12.85 -2.50 15.08
C LYS A 222 -12.24 -1.47 14.13
N TRP A 223 -11.18 -1.89 13.44
CA TRP A 223 -10.53 -1.07 12.42
C TRP A 223 -11.57 -0.56 11.39
N PRO A 224 -11.50 0.72 10.98
CA PRO A 224 -12.41 1.23 9.98
C PRO A 224 -12.25 0.50 8.65
N TYR A 225 -13.38 0.27 8.01
CA TYR A 225 -13.48 -0.53 6.80
C TYR A 225 -12.93 0.26 5.61
N VAL A 226 -11.60 0.32 5.49
CA VAL A 226 -10.93 0.78 4.29
C VAL A 226 -10.88 -0.41 3.32
N SER A 227 -11.62 -0.29 2.23
CA SER A 227 -11.80 -1.36 1.24
C SER A 227 -12.25 -0.75 -0.08
N ASN A 228 -12.35 -1.57 -1.11
CA ASN A 228 -12.81 -1.15 -2.43
C ASN A 228 -14.12 -0.34 -2.36
N GLY A 229 -14.19 0.75 -3.13
CA GLY A 229 -15.32 1.69 -3.12
C GLY A 229 -15.28 2.77 -2.03
N THR A 230 -14.36 2.69 -1.06
CA THR A 230 -14.14 3.78 -0.10
C THR A 230 -13.04 4.73 -0.59
N ILE A 231 -13.06 5.99 -0.13
CA ILE A 231 -12.08 6.99 -0.56
C ILE A 231 -10.64 6.59 -0.21
N MET A 232 -10.43 5.91 0.93
CA MET A 232 -9.10 5.51 1.42
C MET A 232 -8.58 4.21 0.80
N SER A 233 -9.34 3.59 -0.13
CA SER A 233 -9.03 2.29 -0.73
C SER A 233 -7.60 2.21 -1.28
N GLY A 234 -7.22 3.11 -2.21
CA GLY A 234 -5.87 3.12 -2.80
C GLY A 234 -4.73 3.35 -1.79
N ALA A 235 -5.04 3.96 -0.65
CA ALA A 235 -4.03 4.29 0.36
C ALA A 235 -3.86 3.21 1.43
N ALA A 236 -4.91 2.43 1.73
CA ALA A 236 -4.89 1.49 2.85
C ALA A 236 -5.81 0.26 2.71
N GLY A 237 -6.48 0.03 1.56
CA GLY A 237 -7.59 -0.92 1.43
C GLY A 237 -7.22 -2.38 1.17
N VAL A 238 -5.95 -2.75 1.12
CA VAL A 238 -5.52 -4.13 0.87
C VAL A 238 -5.53 -4.95 2.16
N GLN A 239 -6.08 -6.15 2.06
CA GLN A 239 -5.89 -7.24 3.01
C GLN A 239 -5.13 -8.36 2.31
N THR A 240 -4.10 -8.91 2.95
CA THR A 240 -3.23 -9.90 2.32
C THR A 240 -2.60 -10.82 3.37
N THR A 241 -1.82 -11.78 2.91
CA THR A 241 -1.12 -12.76 3.73
C THR A 241 0.39 -12.60 3.56
N VAL A 242 1.19 -13.16 4.47
CA VAL A 242 2.65 -13.17 4.28
C VAL A 242 3.02 -13.98 3.04
N HIS A 243 2.34 -15.11 2.79
CA HIS A 243 2.57 -15.93 1.62
C HIS A 243 2.41 -15.13 0.32
N ASP A 244 1.30 -14.41 0.18
CA ASP A 244 0.99 -13.59 -1.00
C ASP A 244 1.96 -12.40 -1.15
N LEU A 245 2.34 -11.75 -0.03
CA LEU A 245 3.34 -10.69 -0.07
C LEU A 245 4.72 -11.19 -0.52
N LEU A 246 5.14 -12.39 -0.07
CA LEU A 246 6.40 -12.99 -0.50
C LEU A 246 6.38 -13.29 -2.00
N GLN A 247 5.25 -13.74 -2.54
CA GLN A 247 5.06 -13.97 -3.96
C GLN A 247 5.10 -12.66 -4.77
N LEU A 248 4.37 -11.63 -4.31
CA LEU A 248 4.40 -10.30 -4.92
C LEU A 248 5.81 -9.71 -4.92
N TYR A 249 6.49 -9.69 -3.77
CA TYR A 249 7.84 -9.15 -3.67
C TYR A 249 8.88 -9.99 -4.41
N GLY A 250 8.69 -11.31 -4.50
CA GLY A 250 9.50 -12.16 -5.39
C GLY A 250 9.37 -11.75 -6.85
N ALA A 251 8.15 -11.49 -7.31
CA ALA A 251 7.89 -10.97 -8.65
C ALA A 251 8.50 -9.57 -8.85
N VAL A 252 8.38 -8.67 -7.86
CA VAL A 252 9.01 -7.35 -7.89
C VAL A 252 10.52 -7.46 -8.01
N LEU A 253 11.18 -8.26 -7.17
CA LEU A 253 12.64 -8.43 -7.24
C LEU A 253 13.10 -8.96 -8.61
N LYS A 254 12.37 -9.94 -9.17
CA LYS A 254 12.67 -10.48 -10.51
C LYS A 254 12.50 -9.43 -11.59
N ALA A 255 11.35 -8.75 -11.63
CA ALA A 255 11.05 -7.75 -12.64
C ALA A 255 11.92 -6.50 -12.48
N SER A 256 12.25 -6.08 -11.26
CA SER A 256 13.20 -5.00 -11.00
C SER A 256 14.59 -5.37 -11.50
N HIS A 257 15.07 -6.59 -11.22
CA HIS A 257 16.37 -7.02 -11.71
C HIS A 257 16.43 -6.91 -13.24
N ASP A 258 15.44 -7.46 -13.94
CA ASP A 258 15.34 -7.39 -15.40
C ASP A 258 15.24 -5.94 -15.92
N GLN A 259 14.23 -5.18 -15.49
CA GLN A 259 13.95 -3.82 -15.98
C GLN A 259 15.13 -2.86 -15.77
N PHE A 260 15.83 -2.96 -14.65
CA PHE A 260 17.01 -2.13 -14.39
C PHE A 260 18.25 -2.59 -15.18
N GLN A 261 18.48 -3.90 -15.33
CA GLN A 261 19.64 -4.44 -16.04
C GLN A 261 19.57 -4.12 -17.54
N ILE A 262 18.42 -4.38 -18.16
CA ILE A 262 18.23 -4.22 -19.62
C ILE A 262 17.58 -2.90 -20.02
N LYS A 263 17.40 -1.97 -19.07
CA LYS A 263 16.85 -0.61 -19.28
C LYS A 263 15.51 -0.61 -20.03
N THR A 264 14.63 -1.55 -19.69
CA THR A 264 13.27 -1.65 -20.22
C THR A 264 12.26 -1.23 -19.16
N SER A 265 11.06 -0.86 -19.56
CA SER A 265 9.96 -0.57 -18.65
C SER A 265 9.01 -1.76 -18.41
N SER A 266 9.32 -2.93 -19.00
CA SER A 266 8.53 -4.13 -18.79
C SER A 266 9.35 -5.40 -18.89
N THR A 267 9.01 -6.39 -18.07
CA THR A 267 9.55 -7.76 -18.13
C THR A 267 8.54 -8.66 -18.84
N GLU A 268 9.02 -9.53 -19.73
CA GLU A 268 8.18 -10.49 -20.44
C GLU A 268 7.41 -11.39 -19.45
N GLY A 269 6.10 -11.55 -19.69
CA GLY A 269 5.21 -12.33 -18.82
C GLY A 269 4.95 -11.74 -17.43
N SER A 270 5.56 -10.61 -17.07
CA SER A 270 5.31 -9.93 -15.79
C SER A 270 4.22 -8.86 -15.93
N PRO A 271 3.24 -8.80 -15.02
CA PRO A 271 2.29 -7.69 -14.94
C PRO A 271 2.93 -6.42 -14.36
N LEU A 272 4.12 -6.52 -13.76
CA LEU A 272 4.80 -5.39 -13.11
C LEU A 272 5.53 -4.55 -14.17
N LYS A 273 5.11 -3.29 -14.33
CA LYS A 273 5.62 -2.35 -15.32
C LYS A 273 6.25 -1.14 -14.65
N GLU A 274 7.07 -0.41 -15.40
CA GLU A 274 7.66 0.88 -15.04
C GLU A 274 8.39 0.86 -13.67
N LEU A 275 8.98 -0.27 -13.27
CA LEU A 275 9.68 -0.39 -11.99
C LEU A 275 10.82 0.63 -11.83
N PRO A 276 11.62 0.96 -12.87
CA PRO A 276 12.60 2.05 -12.77
C PRO A 276 11.98 3.38 -12.38
N THR A 277 10.77 3.67 -12.85
CA THR A 277 10.07 4.93 -12.56
C THR A 277 9.46 4.92 -11.17
N ILE A 278 8.70 3.88 -10.80
CA ILE A 278 8.06 3.83 -9.48
C ILE A 278 9.09 3.64 -8.35
N MET A 279 10.25 3.04 -8.64
CA MET A 279 11.34 2.91 -7.67
C MET A 279 12.32 4.09 -7.66
N ALA A 280 12.13 5.10 -8.51
CA ALA A 280 12.96 6.30 -8.48
C ALA A 280 12.53 7.25 -7.35
N SER A 281 13.48 8.04 -6.84
CA SER A 281 13.17 9.14 -5.93
C SER A 281 12.62 10.32 -6.74
N HIS A 282 11.41 10.76 -6.39
CA HIS A 282 10.75 11.93 -6.99
C HIS A 282 10.62 13.11 -6.02
N MET A 283 11.14 12.93 -4.80
CA MET A 283 11.22 13.96 -3.77
C MET A 283 12.46 13.70 -2.90
N SER A 284 13.25 14.76 -2.66
CA SER A 284 14.36 14.70 -1.71
C SER A 284 13.81 14.70 -0.29
N ILE A 285 14.34 13.81 0.54
CA ILE A 285 14.09 13.77 1.99
C ILE A 285 15.45 14.11 2.57
N GLY A 286 15.57 15.27 3.20
CA GLY A 286 16.82 15.99 3.48
C GLY A 286 17.80 15.33 4.45
N ASP A 287 18.06 14.03 4.34
CA ASP A 287 19.07 13.31 5.10
C ASP A 287 19.88 12.40 4.17
N THR A 288 21.18 12.70 4.02
CA THR A 288 22.13 12.01 3.14
C THR A 288 23.11 11.16 3.93
N SER A 289 22.65 10.45 4.96
CA SER A 289 23.43 9.30 5.45
C SER A 289 23.44 8.22 4.36
N THR A 290 24.58 7.58 4.13
CA THR A 290 24.81 6.50 3.15
C THR A 290 23.97 5.23 3.41
N SER A 291 23.04 5.26 4.36
CA SER A 291 22.11 4.20 4.71
C SER A 291 20.62 4.54 4.48
N GLY A 292 20.30 5.76 4.02
CA GLY A 292 18.93 6.27 4.02
C GLY A 292 18.47 6.88 2.69
N GLN A 293 18.50 6.13 1.58
CA GLN A 293 17.63 6.45 0.44
C GLN A 293 16.56 5.37 0.31
N SER A 294 15.35 5.65 0.80
CA SER A 294 14.13 5.38 0.03
C SER A 294 12.87 5.73 0.81
N TYR A 295 12.08 6.65 0.28
CA TYR A 295 10.71 6.28 -0.03
C TYR A 295 10.66 6.18 -1.56
N ARG A 296 10.62 4.93 -2.02
CA ARG A 296 10.25 4.60 -3.40
C ARG A 296 8.71 4.64 -3.46
N LEU A 297 8.13 5.02 -4.60
CA LEU A 297 6.68 5.15 -4.78
C LEU A 297 5.92 3.85 -4.47
#